data_AF-A0AA39ZTS7-F1
#
_entry.id   AF-A0AA39ZTS7-F1
#
_cell.length_a   1.000
_cell.length_b   1.000
_cell.length_c   1.000
_cell.angle_alpha   90.00
_cell.angle_beta   90.00
_cell.angle_gamma   90.00
#
_symmetry.space_group_name_H-M   'P 1'
#
loop_
_entity.id
_entity.type
_entity.pdbx_description
1 polymer ?
#
loop_
_entity_poly.entity_id
_entity_poly.type
_entity_poly.pdbx_seq_one_letter_code
_entity_poly.pdbx_strand_id
1 'polypeptide(L)'
;MARLIKFPVASAFNNIKTHSNKSPQRFLHNSRTLKLTSRTHNPPHHRSPPLTASFFPLSASSRMAALAIGAIILVGASIVKATKKSRNAELRNTESALTRSTSTTTTLVGNTQDIKMAEKQIPKNADDVISIRNVTESGNVVTLSVPFLRFGSIPIGGRATIVRLTSGALAVFSPVDLTPKVEAKLAEMGGNVKYLIAPDIEHHIFLSKWANAYPQAILIGPEGLPEKREKMTEDYIGHEPFGVVFKASTKAETTISEEFDLDFSYEFVDAHATKELAFLYKPEKVLIEADLIFNLPAIEQYENVLPADKPKPGVLARFFMRVQSTEGEAKGMKRLIWHAISRGNRTGFNESIARINAWDFDTIVPCHGETIKGNGKEVFQKVFDWHINGKK
;
A
#
# COMPACT_ATOMS: atom_id res chain seq x y z
N MET A 1 -45.25 15.48 44.20
CA MET A 1 -46.44 15.12 43.39
C MET A 1 -45.96 14.17 42.29
N ALA A 2 -46.08 12.86 42.50
CA ALA A 2 -47.07 11.96 41.83
C ALA A 2 -46.87 11.89 40.30
N ARG A 3 -46.79 10.74 39.61
CA ARG A 3 -46.96 9.32 39.96
C ARG A 3 -46.47 8.48 38.76
N LEU A 4 -45.87 7.32 39.04
CA LEU A 4 -45.65 6.23 38.08
C LEU A 4 -46.98 5.71 37.49
N ILE A 5 -46.93 5.21 36.25
CA ILE A 5 -47.80 4.13 35.77
C ILE A 5 -46.94 3.04 35.11
N LYS A 6 -47.07 1.81 35.64
CA LYS A 6 -46.60 0.53 35.11
C LYS A 6 -47.83 -0.34 34.76
N PHE A 7 -47.55 -1.42 34.02
CA PHE A 7 -48.27 -2.72 33.88
C PHE A 7 -49.20 -2.90 32.66
N PRO A 8 -49.54 -4.15 32.22
CA PRO A 8 -49.03 -5.49 32.62
C PRO A 8 -48.78 -6.52 31.47
N VAL A 9 -48.37 -7.71 31.93
CA VAL A 9 -48.14 -9.06 31.38
C VAL A 9 -49.44 -9.83 31.01
N ALA A 10 -49.37 -10.79 30.05
CA ALA A 10 -49.94 -12.18 30.05
C ALA A 10 -50.13 -12.70 28.60
N SER A 11 -49.61 -13.83 28.10
CA SER A 11 -49.76 -15.28 28.46
C SER A 11 -51.10 -15.93 28.05
N ALA A 12 -51.09 -16.83 27.04
CA ALA A 12 -51.78 -18.15 26.96
C ALA A 12 -51.76 -18.67 25.49
N PHE A 13 -51.11 -19.79 25.13
CA PHE A 13 -51.52 -21.22 25.21
C PHE A 13 -52.74 -21.65 24.36
N ASN A 14 -52.49 -22.36 23.24
CA ASN A 14 -52.89 -23.75 22.92
C ASN A 14 -52.77 -24.01 21.40
N ASN A 15 -51.98 -24.96 20.90
CA ASN A 15 -52.09 -26.44 20.85
C ASN A 15 -53.11 -26.98 19.82
N ILE A 16 -52.63 -27.87 18.92
CA ILE A 16 -53.25 -28.97 18.14
C ILE A 16 -52.33 -29.18 16.89
N LYS A 17 -51.38 -30.14 16.83
CA LYS A 17 -51.47 -31.61 16.52
C LYS A 17 -52.32 -31.88 15.24
N THR A 18 -52.00 -32.68 14.23
CA THR A 18 -51.08 -33.82 13.99
C THR A 18 -51.28 -34.28 12.53
N HIS A 19 -50.25 -34.86 11.91
CA HIS A 19 -50.21 -36.07 11.03
C HIS A 19 -49.00 -35.93 10.07
N SER A 20 -47.86 -36.63 10.22
CA SER A 20 -47.57 -38.08 10.20
C SER A 20 -47.68 -38.75 8.82
N ASN A 21 -46.54 -39.00 8.17
CA ASN A 21 -46.06 -40.33 7.74
C ASN A 21 -44.65 -40.21 7.10
N LYS A 22 -43.59 -40.75 7.72
CA LYS A 22 -42.98 -42.08 7.50
C LYS A 22 -42.21 -42.28 6.17
N SER A 23 -40.91 -41.93 6.21
CA SER A 23 -39.73 -42.84 6.17
C SER A 23 -39.47 -43.72 4.90
N PRO A 24 -38.34 -44.48 4.81
CA PRO A 24 -37.19 -44.13 3.96
C PRO A 24 -36.80 -45.24 2.97
N GLN A 25 -35.95 -44.95 1.96
CA GLN A 25 -35.24 -46.02 1.24
C GLN A 25 -33.77 -45.68 0.92
N ARG A 26 -32.89 -46.56 1.42
CA ARG A 26 -31.55 -46.87 0.89
C ARG A 26 -31.69 -48.01 -0.13
N PHE A 27 -30.95 -47.96 -1.23
CA PHE A 27 -30.36 -49.11 -1.97
C PHE A 27 -29.17 -48.53 -2.76
N LEU A 28 -27.92 -48.82 -2.38
CA LEU A 28 -27.04 -49.92 -2.84
C LEU A 28 -26.46 -49.76 -4.26
N HIS A 29 -25.12 -49.60 -4.28
CA HIS A 29 -24.12 -50.16 -5.20
C HIS A 29 -24.35 -50.11 -6.73
N ASN A 30 -23.43 -49.44 -7.44
CA ASN A 30 -22.57 -50.18 -8.37
C ASN A 30 -21.28 -49.43 -8.73
N SER A 31 -20.16 -50.01 -8.30
CA SER A 31 -18.82 -49.75 -8.82
C SER A 31 -18.69 -50.38 -10.21
N ARG A 32 -18.17 -49.64 -11.19
CA ARG A 32 -17.55 -50.24 -12.39
C ARG A 32 -16.20 -49.60 -12.67
N THR A 33 -15.20 -50.28 -12.16
CA THR A 33 -13.82 -50.31 -12.63
C THR A 33 -13.80 -50.77 -14.09
N LEU A 34 -13.28 -49.96 -15.00
CA LEU A 34 -12.85 -50.39 -16.34
C LEU A 34 -11.33 -50.53 -16.33
N LYS A 35 -10.87 -51.77 -16.17
CA LYS A 35 -9.56 -52.23 -16.64
C LYS A 35 -9.77 -52.77 -18.05
N LEU A 36 -9.14 -52.15 -19.06
CA LEU A 36 -8.86 -52.77 -20.35
C LEU A 36 -7.38 -52.47 -20.67
N THR A 37 -6.51 -53.44 -20.38
CA THR A 37 -5.76 -54.24 -21.37
C THR A 37 -4.86 -53.44 -22.30
N SER A 38 -3.56 -53.52 -21.99
CA SER A 38 -2.45 -53.27 -22.88
C SER A 38 -2.57 -54.03 -24.20
N ARG A 39 -2.46 -53.33 -25.32
CA ARG A 39 -1.95 -53.91 -26.57
C ARG A 39 -1.02 -52.92 -27.26
N THR A 40 0.21 -53.39 -27.38
CA THR A 40 1.37 -52.85 -28.07
C THR A 40 1.11 -52.65 -29.55
N HIS A 41 1.39 -51.46 -30.10
CA HIS A 41 1.70 -51.23 -31.52
C HIS A 41 2.74 -50.08 -31.62
N ASN A 42 3.98 -50.41 -31.99
CA ASN A 42 4.96 -49.50 -32.62
C ASN A 42 4.68 -49.51 -34.14
N PRO A 43 4.87 -48.42 -34.92
CA PRO A 43 6.21 -47.86 -35.28
C PRO A 43 6.17 -46.34 -35.67
N PRO A 44 7.15 -45.72 -36.38
CA PRO A 44 8.58 -46.00 -36.56
C PRO A 44 9.50 -44.86 -36.03
N HIS A 45 10.79 -45.17 -36.01
CA HIS A 45 11.91 -44.27 -35.66
C HIS A 45 12.05 -43.06 -36.58
N HIS A 46 12.09 -41.85 -35.98
CA HIS A 46 12.80 -40.70 -36.56
C HIS A 46 13.90 -40.26 -35.59
N ARG A 47 15.15 -40.37 -36.03
CA ARG A 47 16.34 -39.87 -35.32
C ARG A 47 16.31 -38.34 -35.31
N SER A 48 16.37 -37.74 -34.13
CA SER A 48 16.68 -36.32 -33.95
C SER A 48 18.20 -36.15 -33.75
N PRO A 49 18.86 -35.16 -34.36
CA PRO A 49 20.27 -34.88 -34.12
C PRO A 49 20.46 -34.17 -32.75
N PRO A 50 21.68 -34.16 -32.17
CA PRO A 50 21.92 -33.57 -30.86
C PRO A 50 21.82 -32.04 -30.92
N LEU A 51 21.08 -31.45 -29.99
CA LEU A 51 21.07 -30.01 -29.77
C LEU A 51 22.38 -29.60 -29.07
N THR A 52 23.25 -28.95 -29.82
CA THR A 52 24.41 -28.22 -29.30
C THR A 52 23.93 -26.96 -28.57
N ALA A 53 24.36 -26.80 -27.32
CA ALA A 53 24.13 -25.59 -26.54
C ALA A 53 24.86 -24.40 -27.20
N SER A 54 24.09 -23.55 -27.87
CA SER A 54 24.58 -22.29 -28.43
C SER A 54 24.36 -21.19 -27.40
N PHE A 55 25.42 -20.79 -26.69
CA PHE A 55 25.44 -19.57 -25.89
C PHE A 55 25.32 -18.36 -26.83
N PHE A 56 24.14 -17.75 -26.90
CA PHE A 56 24.02 -16.41 -27.46
C PHE A 56 24.46 -15.37 -26.42
N PRO A 57 25.40 -14.47 -26.74
CA PRO A 57 25.70 -13.35 -25.85
C PRO A 57 24.50 -12.40 -25.83
N LEU A 58 24.01 -12.04 -24.65
CA LEU A 58 23.07 -10.93 -24.48
C LEU A 58 23.66 -9.66 -25.11
N SER A 59 22.88 -9.02 -25.99
CA SER A 59 23.24 -7.73 -26.59
C SER A 59 23.45 -6.65 -25.51
N ALA A 60 24.33 -5.69 -25.81
CA ALA A 60 24.70 -4.60 -24.89
C ALA A 60 23.49 -3.83 -24.31
N SER A 61 22.39 -3.74 -25.06
CA SER A 61 21.13 -3.09 -24.63
C SER A 61 20.45 -3.81 -23.45
N SER A 62 20.59 -5.13 -23.35
CA SER A 62 20.00 -5.93 -22.26
C SER A 62 20.83 -5.87 -20.97
N ARG A 63 22.14 -5.58 -21.08
CA ARG A 63 23.02 -5.35 -19.93
C ARG A 63 22.81 -3.96 -19.32
N MET A 64 22.50 -2.95 -20.13
CA MET A 64 22.17 -1.59 -19.67
C MET A 64 20.84 -1.54 -18.89
N ALA A 65 19.83 -2.30 -19.31
CA ALA A 65 18.54 -2.37 -18.60
C ALA A 65 18.65 -3.04 -17.21
N ALA A 66 19.52 -4.04 -17.07
CA ALA A 66 19.80 -4.67 -15.77
C ALA A 66 20.62 -3.75 -14.85
N LEU A 67 21.53 -2.92 -15.39
CA LEU A 67 22.24 -1.90 -14.62
C LEU A 67 21.32 -0.76 -14.16
N ALA A 68 20.35 -0.34 -14.97
CA ALA A 68 19.40 0.73 -14.61
C ALA A 68 18.45 0.33 -13.46
N ILE A 69 17.98 -0.93 -13.45
CA ILE A 69 17.17 -1.48 -12.33
C ILE A 69 18.03 -1.63 -11.06
N GLY A 70 19.30 -2.02 -11.20
CA GLY A 70 20.24 -2.08 -10.09
C GLY A 70 20.58 -0.73 -9.47
N ALA A 71 20.70 0.33 -10.27
CA ALA A 71 21.04 1.68 -9.82
C ALA A 71 19.91 2.34 -8.98
N ILE A 72 18.64 2.07 -9.30
CA ILE A 72 17.51 2.61 -8.53
C ILE A 72 17.43 1.97 -7.12
N ILE A 73 17.89 0.72 -6.96
CA ILE A 73 17.89 0.00 -5.67
C ILE A 73 19.19 0.25 -4.88
N LEU A 74 20.35 0.44 -5.54
CA LEU A 74 21.64 0.60 -4.86
C LEU A 74 21.87 1.97 -4.21
N VAL A 75 21.15 3.02 -4.64
CA VAL A 75 21.30 4.37 -4.07
C VAL A 75 20.88 4.39 -2.59
N GLY A 76 19.85 3.62 -2.20
CA GLY A 76 19.44 3.50 -0.79
C GLY A 76 20.46 2.76 0.10
N ALA A 77 21.11 1.71 -0.42
CA ALA A 77 22.03 0.89 0.38
C ALA A 77 23.45 1.51 0.51
N SER A 78 23.89 2.31 -0.46
CA SER A 78 25.24 2.91 -0.46
C SER A 78 25.35 4.11 0.49
N ILE A 79 24.26 4.85 0.69
CA ILE A 79 24.20 5.99 1.64
C ILE A 79 24.36 5.52 3.10
N VAL A 80 23.83 4.35 3.44
CA VAL A 80 23.95 3.75 4.79
C VAL A 80 25.35 3.19 5.07
N LYS A 81 26.08 2.74 4.03
CA LYS A 81 27.43 2.16 4.20
C LYS A 81 28.53 3.23 4.24
N ALA A 82 28.35 4.34 3.52
CA ALA A 82 29.29 5.47 3.52
C ALA A 82 29.26 6.24 4.85
N THR A 83 28.08 6.44 5.43
CA THR A 83 27.89 7.11 6.74
C THR A 83 28.53 6.32 7.90
N LYS A 84 28.47 4.99 7.87
CA LYS A 84 29.11 4.14 8.89
C LYS A 84 30.64 4.10 8.81
N LYS A 85 31.22 4.25 7.60
CA LYS A 85 32.68 4.29 7.40
C LYS A 85 33.29 5.65 7.75
N SER A 86 32.57 6.75 7.49
CA SER A 86 33.01 8.10 7.86
C SER A 86 33.02 8.29 9.39
N ARG A 87 32.00 7.78 10.08
CA ARG A 87 31.83 7.92 11.54
C ARG A 87 32.88 7.15 12.36
N ASN A 88 33.41 6.04 11.84
CA ASN A 88 34.50 5.29 12.48
C ASN A 88 35.89 5.91 12.25
N ALA A 89 36.05 6.78 11.25
CA ALA A 89 37.29 7.54 11.04
C ALA A 89 37.34 8.77 11.96
N GLU A 90 36.18 9.37 12.25
CA GLU A 90 36.05 10.56 13.10
C GLU A 90 36.17 10.24 14.60
N LEU A 91 35.73 9.04 15.02
CA LEU A 91 35.92 8.52 16.39
C LEU A 91 37.36 8.07 16.70
N ARG A 92 38.26 8.03 15.71
CA ARG A 92 39.69 7.71 15.91
C ARG A 92 40.59 8.94 15.99
N ASN A 93 40.08 10.13 15.68
CA ASN A 93 40.84 11.38 15.68
C ASN A 93 40.46 12.34 16.84
N THR A 94 39.55 11.93 17.72
CA THR A 94 39.04 12.77 18.84
C THR A 94 39.70 12.49 20.19
N GLU A 95 40.72 11.64 20.26
CA GLU A 95 41.51 11.40 21.49
C GLU A 95 42.78 12.26 21.62
N SER A 96 42.99 13.27 20.77
CA SER A 96 44.15 14.16 20.90
C SER A 96 43.85 15.63 20.57
N ALA A 97 42.98 16.29 21.34
CA ALA A 97 42.95 17.75 21.39
C ALA A 97 42.14 18.24 22.60
N LEU A 98 42.64 18.01 23.81
CA LEU A 98 42.20 18.74 24.99
C LEU A 98 43.18 19.92 25.18
N THR A 99 42.76 21.14 24.85
CA THR A 99 43.06 22.39 25.58
C THR A 99 42.67 23.64 24.78
N ARG A 100 42.17 24.63 25.53
CA ARG A 100 42.02 26.06 25.23
C ARG A 100 40.67 26.56 24.69
N SER A 101 39.91 27.10 25.64
CA SER A 101 38.81 28.07 25.52
C SER A 101 39.15 29.26 24.61
N THR A 102 38.20 29.64 23.74
CA THR A 102 37.63 31.00 23.66
C THR A 102 36.32 31.00 22.86
N SER A 103 35.43 31.92 23.24
CA SER A 103 34.10 32.20 22.72
C SER A 103 34.00 32.39 21.20
N THR A 104 33.04 31.75 20.54
CA THR A 104 32.41 32.30 19.32
C THR A 104 31.00 31.72 19.16
N THR A 105 30.02 32.62 19.02
CA THR A 105 28.62 32.34 18.67
C THR A 105 28.55 31.56 17.35
N THR A 106 28.01 30.33 17.37
CA THR A 106 27.74 29.56 16.16
C THR A 106 26.24 29.55 15.89
N THR A 107 25.82 30.36 14.92
CA THR A 107 24.59 30.17 14.16
C THR A 107 24.62 28.79 13.50
N LEU A 108 23.74 27.90 13.95
CA LEU A 108 23.49 26.60 13.31
C LEU A 108 22.78 26.84 11.97
N VAL A 109 23.57 26.89 10.89
CA VAL A 109 23.04 26.80 9.53
C VAL A 109 22.70 25.33 9.29
N GLY A 110 21.42 24.99 9.51
CA GLY A 110 20.84 23.73 9.04
C GLY A 110 21.01 23.63 7.52
N ASN A 111 21.35 22.42 7.07
CA ASN A 111 21.79 22.15 5.70
C ASN A 111 20.67 22.50 4.70
N THR A 112 20.87 23.56 3.90
CA THR A 112 19.88 24.14 2.97
C THR A 112 19.46 23.21 1.82
N GLN A 113 20.05 22.01 1.73
CA GLN A 113 19.75 21.00 0.70
C GLN A 113 18.49 20.19 1.04
N ASP A 114 18.28 19.82 2.29
CA ASP A 114 17.16 18.94 2.68
C ASP A 114 15.82 19.71 2.69
N ILE A 115 15.85 21.00 3.09
CA ILE A 115 14.71 21.92 3.02
C ILE A 115 14.26 22.14 1.57
N LYS A 116 15.21 22.24 0.62
CA LYS A 116 14.89 22.41 -0.81
C LYS A 116 14.26 21.17 -1.45
N MET A 117 14.49 19.97 -0.91
CA MET A 117 13.95 18.74 -1.48
C MET A 117 12.48 18.52 -1.10
N ALA A 118 12.09 18.84 0.14
CA ALA A 118 10.69 18.81 0.56
C ALA A 118 9.86 19.92 -0.14
N GLU A 119 10.39 21.14 -0.25
CA GLU A 119 9.73 22.27 -0.96
C GLU A 119 9.51 22.01 -2.46
N LYS A 120 10.35 21.19 -3.10
CA LYS A 120 10.21 20.87 -4.53
C LYS A 120 9.17 19.77 -4.78
N GLN A 121 8.79 19.03 -3.74
CA GLN A 121 7.96 17.83 -3.87
C GLN A 121 6.47 18.11 -3.60
N ILE A 122 6.18 19.19 -2.87
CA ILE A 122 4.84 19.62 -2.47
C ILE A 122 4.49 20.94 -3.20
N PRO A 123 3.33 21.04 -3.87
CA PRO A 123 2.92 22.28 -4.54
C PRO A 123 2.70 23.43 -3.54
N LYS A 124 3.17 24.64 -3.89
CA LYS A 124 3.07 25.84 -3.04
C LYS A 124 1.62 26.25 -2.72
N ASN A 125 0.67 25.90 -3.58
CA ASN A 125 -0.76 26.11 -3.39
C ASN A 125 -1.51 24.77 -3.43
N ALA A 126 -1.35 23.94 -2.39
CA ALA A 126 -1.97 22.61 -2.34
C ALA A 126 -3.49 22.65 -2.58
N ASP A 127 -4.19 23.68 -2.08
CA ASP A 127 -5.64 23.85 -2.26
C ASP A 127 -6.04 24.11 -3.72
N ASP A 128 -5.18 24.73 -4.54
CA ASP A 128 -5.48 25.03 -5.95
C ASP A 128 -5.39 23.78 -6.83
N VAL A 129 -4.49 22.85 -6.49
CA VAL A 129 -4.14 21.72 -7.34
C VAL A 129 -4.68 20.38 -6.86
N ILE A 130 -5.27 20.33 -5.66
CA ILE A 130 -5.92 19.13 -5.15
C ILE A 130 -7.16 18.78 -5.97
N SER A 131 -7.35 17.49 -6.23
CA SER A 131 -8.58 16.93 -6.78
C SER A 131 -9.28 16.08 -5.72
N ILE A 132 -10.56 16.33 -5.52
CA ILE A 132 -11.39 15.62 -4.53
C ILE A 132 -12.49 14.90 -5.29
N ARG A 133 -12.55 13.58 -5.17
CA ARG A 133 -13.53 12.75 -5.90
C ARG A 133 -14.12 11.66 -5.01
N ASN A 134 -15.42 11.44 -5.15
CA ASN A 134 -16.07 10.25 -4.60
C ASN A 134 -15.70 9.05 -5.49
N VAL A 135 -15.06 8.03 -4.92
CA VAL A 135 -14.73 6.78 -5.63
C VAL A 135 -16.00 5.95 -5.83
N THR A 136 -16.85 5.93 -4.81
CA THR A 136 -18.09 5.17 -4.77
C THR A 136 -19.31 6.10 -4.78
N GLU A 137 -20.43 5.60 -5.29
CA GLU A 137 -21.65 6.40 -5.46
C GLU A 137 -22.27 6.84 -4.12
N SER A 138 -22.05 6.06 -3.06
CA SER A 138 -22.47 6.39 -1.69
C SER A 138 -21.76 7.63 -1.12
N GLY A 139 -20.59 7.99 -1.67
CA GLY A 139 -19.71 9.01 -1.13
C GLY A 139 -18.95 8.59 0.12
N ASN A 140 -18.98 7.30 0.50
CA ASN A 140 -18.25 6.82 1.69
C ASN A 140 -16.74 6.70 1.44
N VAL A 141 -16.31 6.52 0.20
CA VAL A 141 -14.89 6.48 -0.17
C VAL A 141 -14.55 7.68 -1.05
N VAL A 142 -13.61 8.51 -0.59
CA VAL A 142 -13.20 9.75 -1.24
C VAL A 142 -11.69 9.79 -1.41
N THR A 143 -11.21 10.20 -2.58
CA THR A 143 -9.79 10.40 -2.84
C THR A 143 -9.42 11.87 -2.86
N LEU A 144 -8.27 12.18 -2.26
CA LEU A 144 -7.62 13.48 -2.25
C LEU A 144 -6.33 13.38 -3.06
N SER A 145 -6.41 13.70 -4.34
CA SER A 145 -5.34 13.51 -5.31
C SER A 145 -4.54 14.80 -5.49
N VAL A 146 -3.21 14.71 -5.36
CA VAL A 146 -2.29 15.86 -5.40
C VAL A 146 -1.07 15.57 -6.29
N PRO A 147 -0.45 16.59 -6.91
CA PRO A 147 0.76 16.38 -7.69
C PRO A 147 1.95 16.07 -6.76
N PHE A 148 2.76 15.09 -7.13
CA PHE A 148 3.93 14.69 -6.34
C PHE A 148 5.02 14.06 -7.21
N LEU A 149 6.26 14.53 -7.02
CA LEU A 149 7.43 14.11 -7.77
C LEU A 149 8.31 13.16 -6.95
N ARG A 150 8.38 11.87 -7.30
CA ARG A 150 9.38 10.97 -6.71
C ARG A 150 10.78 11.38 -7.15
N PHE A 151 11.70 11.44 -6.19
CA PHE A 151 13.08 11.91 -6.40
C PHE A 151 13.15 13.30 -7.08
N GLY A 152 12.12 14.14 -6.90
CA GLY A 152 12.04 15.48 -7.47
C GLY A 152 11.96 15.55 -9.00
N SER A 153 11.70 14.43 -9.70
CA SER A 153 11.69 14.40 -11.18
C SER A 153 10.72 13.42 -11.83
N ILE A 154 10.23 12.40 -11.10
CA ILE A 154 9.31 11.40 -11.65
C ILE A 154 7.89 11.70 -11.16
N PRO A 155 6.96 12.09 -12.05
CA PRO A 155 5.60 12.45 -11.65
C PRO A 155 4.75 11.21 -11.40
N ILE A 156 4.70 10.80 -10.14
CA ILE A 156 3.92 9.64 -9.69
C ILE A 156 2.61 10.04 -9.01
N GLY A 157 2.43 11.33 -8.69
CA GLY A 157 1.26 11.83 -7.97
C GLY A 157 1.25 11.38 -6.50
N GLY A 158 0.38 11.94 -5.68
CA GLY A 158 0.14 11.50 -4.31
C GLY A 158 -1.36 11.46 -4.04
N ARG A 159 -1.81 10.58 -3.15
CA ARG A 159 -3.23 10.42 -2.86
C ARG A 159 -3.42 10.09 -1.38
N ALA A 160 -4.34 10.79 -0.73
CA ALA A 160 -4.99 10.29 0.47
C ALA A 160 -6.32 9.65 0.10
N THR A 161 -6.76 8.68 0.90
CA THR A 161 -8.11 8.12 0.83
C THR A 161 -8.82 8.37 2.14
N ILE A 162 -10.01 8.94 2.10
CA ILE A 162 -10.90 9.07 3.25
C ILE A 162 -11.99 8.02 3.10
N VAL A 163 -12.19 7.22 4.14
CA VAL A 163 -13.31 6.27 4.23
C VAL A 163 -14.19 6.65 5.41
N ARG A 164 -15.49 6.75 5.17
CA ARG A 164 -16.51 6.80 6.21
C ARG A 164 -16.94 5.38 6.57
N LEU A 165 -16.63 4.99 7.81
CA LEU A 165 -17.07 3.71 8.36
C LEU A 165 -18.59 3.71 8.56
N THR A 166 -19.18 2.52 8.68
CA THR A 166 -20.60 2.30 8.99
C THR A 166 -20.99 2.90 10.36
N SER A 167 -20.03 3.07 11.28
CA SER A 167 -20.20 3.81 12.54
C SER A 167 -20.31 5.33 12.35
N GLY A 168 -19.97 5.85 11.17
CA GLY A 168 -19.87 7.28 10.87
C GLY A 168 -18.51 7.89 11.17
N ALA A 169 -17.57 7.15 11.77
CA ALA A 169 -16.18 7.59 11.93
C ALA A 169 -15.46 7.68 10.58
N LEU A 170 -14.49 8.59 10.47
CA LEU A 170 -13.64 8.73 9.29
C LEU A 170 -12.26 8.14 9.54
N ALA A 171 -11.81 7.33 8.60
CA ALA A 171 -10.45 6.83 8.49
C ALA A 171 -9.74 7.51 7.32
N VAL A 172 -8.54 8.02 7.54
CA VAL A 172 -7.74 8.72 6.54
C VAL A 172 -6.44 7.97 6.30
N PHE A 173 -6.28 7.47 5.08
CA PHE A 173 -5.11 6.71 4.63
C PHE A 173 -4.18 7.62 3.85
N SER A 174 -2.88 7.57 4.16
CA SER A 174 -1.84 8.38 3.51
C SER A 174 -2.21 9.87 3.46
N PRO A 175 -2.38 10.54 4.62
CA PRO A 175 -2.87 11.90 4.63
C PRO A 175 -2.04 12.83 3.73
N VAL A 176 -2.70 13.67 2.95
CA VAL A 176 -2.10 14.77 2.17
C VAL A 176 -2.22 16.07 2.95
N ASP A 177 -1.87 17.22 2.37
CA ASP A 177 -2.01 18.49 3.08
C ASP A 177 -3.47 18.75 3.50
N LEU A 178 -3.67 19.17 4.74
CA LEU A 178 -4.99 19.52 5.28
C LEU A 178 -5.32 20.95 4.85
N THR A 179 -5.93 21.09 3.68
CA THR A 179 -6.32 22.38 3.07
C THR A 179 -7.79 22.72 3.38
N PRO A 180 -8.23 23.97 3.18
CA PRO A 180 -9.64 24.34 3.38
C PRO A 180 -10.64 23.48 2.60
N LYS A 181 -10.34 23.08 1.35
CA LYS A 181 -11.19 22.15 0.59
C LYS A 181 -11.26 20.76 1.22
N VAL A 182 -10.15 20.27 1.78
CA VAL A 182 -10.11 18.99 2.50
C VAL A 182 -10.94 19.07 3.77
N GLU A 183 -10.79 20.13 4.57
CA GLU A 183 -11.58 20.34 5.78
C GLU A 183 -13.07 20.44 5.49
N ALA A 184 -13.45 21.18 4.44
CA ALA A 184 -14.85 21.27 3.99
C ALA A 184 -15.39 19.87 3.61
N LYS A 185 -14.59 19.07 2.89
CA LYS A 185 -15.00 17.71 2.52
C LYS A 185 -15.13 16.78 3.73
N LEU A 186 -14.22 16.87 4.70
CA LEU A 186 -14.33 16.11 5.95
C LEU A 186 -15.60 16.49 6.72
N ALA A 187 -15.92 17.79 6.80
CA ALA A 187 -17.16 18.27 7.43
C ALA A 187 -18.41 17.72 6.71
N GLU A 188 -18.43 17.72 5.37
CA GLU A 188 -19.49 17.09 4.56
C GLU A 188 -19.66 15.59 4.89
N MET A 189 -18.55 14.89 5.10
CA MET A 189 -18.54 13.46 5.46
C MET A 189 -18.86 13.18 6.95
N GLY A 190 -19.07 14.22 7.76
CA GLY A 190 -19.45 14.12 9.18
C GLY A 190 -18.38 14.57 10.18
N GLY A 191 -17.16 14.90 9.72
CA GLY A 191 -16.10 15.55 10.51
C GLY A 191 -15.42 14.72 11.59
N ASN A 192 -15.92 13.51 11.88
CA ASN A 192 -15.39 12.66 12.95
C ASN A 192 -14.16 11.85 12.51
N VAL A 193 -13.03 12.52 12.29
CA VAL A 193 -11.75 11.85 12.00
C VAL A 193 -11.25 11.10 13.24
N LYS A 194 -11.27 9.77 13.17
CA LYS A 194 -10.91 8.88 14.28
C LYS A 194 -9.66 8.06 14.01
N TYR A 195 -9.34 7.80 12.74
CA TYR A 195 -8.19 6.97 12.37
C TYR A 195 -7.30 7.69 11.36
N LEU A 196 -6.01 7.80 11.65
CA LEU A 196 -4.98 8.32 10.76
C LEU A 196 -3.99 7.20 10.46
N ILE A 197 -3.95 6.77 9.20
CA ILE A 197 -3.20 5.58 8.79
C ILE A 197 -2.03 5.99 7.90
N ALA A 198 -0.83 5.63 8.33
CA ALA A 198 0.35 5.55 7.49
C ALA A 198 0.39 4.15 6.86
N PRO A 199 0.02 3.99 5.58
CA PRO A 199 -0.06 2.66 4.97
C PRO A 199 1.33 2.01 4.77
N ASP A 200 2.42 2.76 4.87
CA ASP A 200 3.78 2.23 4.87
C ASP A 200 4.76 3.19 5.57
N ILE A 201 6.07 2.94 5.48
CA ILE A 201 7.11 3.82 6.08
C ILE A 201 7.38 5.11 5.30
N GLU A 202 6.76 5.34 4.14
CA GLU A 202 6.97 6.51 3.28
C GLU A 202 5.79 7.50 3.32
N HIS A 203 4.57 7.00 3.56
CA HIS A 203 3.32 7.76 3.51
C HIS A 203 2.90 8.36 4.87
N HIS A 204 3.80 9.14 5.48
CA HIS A 204 3.60 9.68 6.85
C HIS A 204 3.83 11.19 6.99
N ILE A 205 4.22 11.88 5.92
CA ILE A 205 4.76 13.25 6.01
C ILE A 205 3.76 14.28 6.55
N PHE A 206 2.45 14.07 6.36
CA PHE A 206 1.40 14.97 6.85
C PHE A 206 0.75 14.51 8.16
N LEU A 207 1.13 13.35 8.72
CA LEU A 207 0.47 12.82 9.93
C LEU A 207 0.46 13.81 11.08
N SER A 208 1.56 14.55 11.31
CA SER A 208 1.67 15.51 12.42
C SER A 208 0.64 16.63 12.27
N LYS A 209 0.45 17.16 11.06
CA LYS A 209 -0.55 18.21 10.78
C LYS A 209 -1.96 17.70 11.08
N TRP A 210 -2.28 16.48 10.67
CA TRP A 210 -3.58 15.87 10.93
C TRP A 210 -3.79 15.50 12.40
N ALA A 211 -2.78 14.97 13.07
CA ALA A 211 -2.84 14.63 14.48
C ALA A 211 -3.05 15.87 15.36
N ASN A 212 -2.42 17.00 15.01
CA ASN A 212 -2.64 18.27 15.69
C ASN A 212 -4.08 18.80 15.49
N ALA A 213 -4.66 18.64 14.30
CA ALA A 213 -6.04 19.04 14.02
C ALA A 213 -7.08 18.10 14.66
N TYR A 214 -6.75 16.80 14.78
CA TYR A 214 -7.61 15.76 15.32
C TYR A 214 -6.88 14.99 16.44
N PRO A 215 -6.68 15.60 17.63
CA PRO A 215 -5.83 15.05 18.69
C PRO A 215 -6.38 13.77 19.34
N GLN A 216 -7.64 13.42 19.07
CA GLN A 216 -8.27 12.17 19.53
C GLN A 216 -8.14 11.04 18.50
N ALA A 217 -7.61 11.31 17.31
CA ALA A 217 -7.45 10.30 16.28
C ALA A 217 -6.33 9.31 16.64
N ILE A 218 -6.58 8.05 16.34
CA ILE A 218 -5.64 6.95 16.57
C ILE A 218 -4.69 6.91 15.37
N LEU A 219 -3.40 7.08 15.63
CA LEU A 219 -2.35 6.89 14.61
C LEU A 219 -2.03 5.41 14.46
N ILE A 220 -2.04 4.95 13.22
CA ILE A 220 -1.83 3.55 12.83
C ILE A 220 -0.71 3.51 11.80
N GLY A 221 0.22 2.57 11.95
CA GLY A 221 1.29 2.40 10.98
C GLY A 221 2.06 1.10 11.15
N PRO A 222 3.03 0.83 10.27
CA PRO A 222 3.87 -0.36 10.36
C PRO A 222 4.99 -0.21 11.38
N GLU A 223 5.54 -1.33 11.83
CA GLU A 223 6.80 -1.39 12.56
C GLU A 223 7.93 -0.65 11.81
N GLY A 224 8.81 0.03 12.55
CA GLY A 224 9.90 0.82 11.97
C GLY A 224 9.53 2.27 11.66
N LEU A 225 8.25 2.59 11.44
CA LEU A 225 7.82 3.97 11.22
C LEU A 225 7.95 4.85 12.47
N PRO A 226 7.50 4.43 13.68
CA PRO A 226 7.70 5.22 14.90
C PRO A 226 9.18 5.56 15.12
N GLU A 227 10.07 4.58 15.01
CA GLU A 227 11.52 4.75 15.20
C GLU A 227 12.17 5.58 14.08
N LYS A 228 11.57 5.60 12.88
CA LYS A 228 11.98 6.50 11.79
C LYS A 228 11.62 7.94 12.15
N ARG A 229 10.38 8.20 12.58
CA ARG A 229 9.90 9.54 12.96
C ARG A 229 10.65 10.11 14.17
N GLU A 230 11.02 9.28 15.14
CA GLU A 230 11.85 9.71 16.29
C GLU A 230 13.24 10.24 15.87
N LYS A 231 13.76 9.82 14.71
CA LYS A 231 15.08 10.23 14.21
C LYS A 231 15.01 11.39 13.23
N MET A 232 13.81 11.78 12.82
CA MET A 232 13.59 12.90 11.90
C MET A 232 13.69 14.22 12.66
N THR A 233 14.26 15.22 12.01
CA THR A 233 14.54 16.54 12.60
C THR A 233 13.79 17.65 11.88
N GLU A 234 13.01 17.32 10.88
CA GLU A 234 12.18 18.24 10.13
C GLU A 234 11.05 18.78 11.01
N ASP A 235 10.92 20.10 11.12
CA ASP A 235 9.98 20.76 12.05
C ASP A 235 8.50 20.38 11.85
N TYR A 236 8.13 19.87 10.66
CA TYR A 236 6.77 19.42 10.35
C TYR A 236 6.52 17.93 10.67
N ILE A 237 7.54 17.18 11.10
CA ILE A 237 7.43 15.80 11.56
C ILE A 237 7.45 15.78 13.08
N GLY A 238 6.30 15.49 13.69
CA GLY A 238 6.16 15.35 15.14
C GLY A 238 6.45 13.93 15.64
N HIS A 239 6.35 13.77 16.96
CA HIS A 239 6.59 12.52 17.68
C HIS A 239 5.31 12.02 18.38
N GLU A 240 4.18 12.13 17.70
CA GLU A 240 2.90 11.66 18.19
C GLU A 240 2.92 10.14 18.38
N PRO A 241 2.33 9.62 19.47
CA PRO A 241 2.31 8.19 19.73
C PRO A 241 1.41 7.46 18.72
N PHE A 242 1.88 6.32 18.23
CA PHE A 242 1.07 5.40 17.45
C PHE A 242 0.22 4.55 18.39
N GLY A 243 -1.11 4.60 18.22
CA GLY A 243 -2.03 3.77 18.98
C GLY A 243 -2.02 2.31 18.53
N VAL A 244 -1.73 2.07 17.24
CA VAL A 244 -1.55 0.71 16.70
C VAL A 244 -0.31 0.66 15.81
N VAL A 245 0.55 -0.32 16.05
CA VAL A 245 1.73 -0.60 15.24
C VAL A 245 1.68 -2.05 14.76
N PHE A 246 1.56 -2.25 13.45
CA PHE A 246 1.57 -3.57 12.84
C PHE A 246 2.99 -4.13 12.83
N LYS A 247 3.21 -5.28 13.50
CA LYS A 247 4.51 -5.94 13.58
C LYS A 247 4.48 -7.28 12.88
N ALA A 248 5.56 -7.64 12.20
CA ALA A 248 5.62 -8.90 11.45
C ALA A 248 5.33 -10.13 12.34
N SER A 249 5.78 -10.08 13.60
CA SER A 249 5.61 -11.15 14.58
C SER A 249 4.19 -11.34 15.11
N THR A 250 3.32 -10.31 15.01
CA THR A 250 1.98 -10.30 15.62
C THR A 250 0.88 -9.89 14.63
N LYS A 251 1.21 -9.77 13.34
CA LYS A 251 0.28 -9.25 12.33
C LYS A 251 -1.03 -10.04 12.17
N ALA A 252 -1.02 -11.33 12.52
CA ALA A 252 -2.22 -12.17 12.48
C ALA A 252 -3.18 -11.93 13.66
N GLU A 253 -2.68 -11.30 14.73
CA GLU A 253 -3.41 -11.05 15.99
C GLU A 253 -3.73 -9.56 16.18
N THR A 254 -3.08 -8.69 15.40
CA THR A 254 -3.23 -7.24 15.50
C THR A 254 -4.65 -6.85 15.12
N THR A 255 -5.33 -6.13 16.02
CA THR A 255 -6.65 -5.54 15.82
C THR A 255 -6.57 -4.02 16.00
N ILE A 256 -7.47 -3.27 15.36
CA ILE A 256 -7.49 -1.80 15.48
C ILE A 256 -8.55 -1.38 16.50
N SER A 257 -9.79 -1.77 16.26
CA SER A 257 -10.94 -1.56 17.16
C SER A 257 -12.13 -2.32 16.59
N GLU A 258 -13.10 -2.65 17.44
CA GLU A 258 -14.30 -3.38 17.01
C GLU A 258 -14.99 -2.72 15.80
N GLU A 259 -15.21 -1.41 15.82
CA GLU A 259 -15.87 -0.71 14.70
C GLU A 259 -15.04 -0.70 13.41
N PHE A 260 -13.71 -0.62 13.51
CA PHE A 260 -12.83 -0.63 12.34
C PHE A 260 -12.76 -2.04 11.74
N ASP A 261 -12.62 -3.06 12.60
CA ASP A 261 -12.50 -4.45 12.20
C ASP A 261 -13.83 -5.00 11.64
N LEU A 262 -14.97 -4.41 12.02
CA LEU A 262 -16.27 -4.67 11.40
C LEU A 262 -16.30 -4.29 9.91
N ASP A 263 -15.68 -3.16 9.54
CA ASP A 263 -15.71 -2.64 8.16
C ASP A 263 -14.50 -3.04 7.32
N PHE A 264 -13.37 -3.35 7.94
CA PHE A 264 -12.13 -3.64 7.23
C PHE A 264 -11.67 -5.09 7.34
N SER A 265 -10.95 -5.52 6.32
CA SER A 265 -9.90 -6.55 6.42
C SER A 265 -8.58 -5.89 6.06
N TYR A 266 -7.48 -6.35 6.65
CA TYR A 266 -6.16 -5.77 6.37
C TYR A 266 -5.06 -6.81 6.41
N GLU A 267 -3.98 -6.52 5.69
CA GLU A 267 -2.80 -7.37 5.59
C GLU A 267 -1.56 -6.50 5.72
N PHE A 268 -0.71 -6.84 6.69
CA PHE A 268 0.64 -6.29 6.77
C PHE A 268 1.59 -7.12 5.90
N VAL A 269 1.93 -6.57 4.74
CA VAL A 269 2.91 -7.14 3.81
C VAL A 269 4.31 -6.76 4.28
N ASP A 270 4.72 -7.32 5.42
CA ASP A 270 6.02 -7.08 6.07
C ASP A 270 7.23 -7.43 5.18
N ALA A 271 6.99 -8.28 4.17
CA ALA A 271 7.95 -8.65 3.13
C ALA A 271 8.09 -7.59 2.00
N HIS A 272 7.19 -6.61 1.91
CA HIS A 272 7.31 -5.47 1.01
C HIS A 272 8.44 -4.54 1.50
N ALA A 273 9.16 -3.93 0.57
CA ALA A 273 10.34 -3.12 0.88
C ALA A 273 10.04 -1.91 1.79
N THR A 274 8.83 -1.36 1.70
CA THR A 274 8.37 -0.21 2.49
C THR A 274 7.51 -0.59 3.70
N LYS A 275 7.35 -1.89 4.00
CA LYS A 275 6.46 -2.37 5.09
C LYS A 275 5.01 -1.91 4.90
N GLU A 276 4.42 -2.42 3.83
CA GLU A 276 3.11 -2.04 3.34
C GLU A 276 1.95 -2.62 4.16
N LEU A 277 0.90 -1.83 4.35
CA LEU A 277 -0.40 -2.19 4.89
C LEU A 277 -1.49 -2.00 3.81
N ALA A 278 -2.13 -3.09 3.41
CA ALA A 278 -3.28 -3.05 2.51
C ALA A 278 -4.58 -3.23 3.29
N PHE A 279 -5.64 -2.52 2.89
CA PHE A 279 -6.93 -2.50 3.56
C PHE A 279 -8.06 -2.76 2.57
N LEU A 280 -8.90 -3.76 2.81
CA LEU A 280 -10.18 -3.91 2.13
C LEU A 280 -11.27 -3.23 2.96
N TYR A 281 -11.87 -2.17 2.42
CA TYR A 281 -13.16 -1.69 2.90
C TYR A 281 -14.26 -2.63 2.40
N LYS A 282 -14.74 -3.51 3.28
CA LYS A 282 -15.68 -4.60 2.95
C LYS A 282 -17.04 -4.12 2.44
N PRO A 283 -17.67 -3.07 3.01
CA PRO A 283 -19.02 -2.65 2.60
C PRO A 283 -19.14 -2.33 1.12
N GLU A 284 -18.08 -1.77 0.52
CA GLU A 284 -18.10 -1.30 -0.87
C GLU A 284 -16.98 -1.91 -1.72
N LYS A 285 -16.35 -2.99 -1.24
CA LYS A 285 -15.39 -3.80 -2.03
C LYS A 285 -14.20 -3.00 -2.58
N VAL A 286 -13.68 -2.06 -1.78
CA VAL A 286 -12.57 -1.19 -2.17
C VAL A 286 -11.27 -1.63 -1.48
N LEU A 287 -10.28 -2.05 -2.26
CA LEU A 287 -8.92 -2.26 -1.81
C LEU A 287 -8.17 -0.91 -1.80
N ILE A 288 -7.68 -0.52 -0.64
CA ILE A 288 -6.86 0.68 -0.43
C ILE A 288 -5.44 0.20 -0.14
N GLU A 289 -4.48 0.71 -0.89
CA GLU A 289 -3.07 0.36 -0.77
C GLU A 289 -2.19 1.56 -1.13
N ALA A 290 -0.93 1.50 -0.73
CA ALA A 290 0.06 2.50 -1.01
C ALA A 290 0.93 2.12 -2.20
N ASP A 291 1.92 1.26 -1.95
CA ASP A 291 3.00 0.98 -2.88
C ASP A 291 2.96 -0.44 -3.48
N LEU A 292 1.89 -1.23 -3.23
CA LEU A 292 1.75 -2.57 -3.83
C LEU A 292 1.58 -2.51 -5.33
N ILE A 293 0.69 -1.63 -5.80
CA ILE A 293 0.42 -1.42 -7.21
C ILE A 293 0.50 0.08 -7.48
N PHE A 294 1.36 0.45 -8.40
CA PHE A 294 1.26 1.76 -9.02
C PHE A 294 0.39 1.61 -10.26
N ASN A 295 -0.46 2.59 -10.55
CA ASN A 295 -1.25 2.58 -11.79
C ASN A 295 -0.97 3.82 -12.63
N LEU A 296 0.30 4.00 -13.00
CA LEU A 296 0.74 5.19 -13.74
C LEU A 296 0.27 5.16 -15.21
N PRO A 297 0.07 6.33 -15.84
CA PRO A 297 0.38 7.69 -15.37
C PRO A 297 -0.59 8.25 -14.30
N ALA A 298 -0.13 9.26 -13.55
CA ALA A 298 -0.90 9.96 -12.52
C ALA A 298 -1.72 11.11 -13.12
N ILE A 299 -2.76 10.81 -13.90
CA ILE A 299 -3.54 11.82 -14.64
C ILE A 299 -4.40 12.64 -13.68
N GLU A 300 -5.20 11.98 -12.85
CA GLU A 300 -6.08 12.61 -11.86
C GLU A 300 -5.29 13.50 -10.90
N GLN A 301 -4.15 13.00 -10.43
CA GLN A 301 -3.29 13.69 -9.45
C GLN A 301 -2.60 14.93 -10.00
N TYR A 302 -2.62 15.13 -11.32
CA TYR A 302 -2.09 16.32 -12.00
C TYR A 302 -3.17 17.07 -12.78
N GLU A 303 -4.46 16.78 -12.60
CA GLU A 303 -5.50 17.33 -13.46
C GLU A 303 -5.63 18.85 -13.32
N ASN A 304 -5.56 19.36 -12.09
CA ASN A 304 -5.70 20.78 -11.75
C ASN A 304 -4.37 21.55 -11.85
N VAL A 305 -3.27 20.89 -12.18
CA VAL A 305 -1.99 21.56 -12.46
C VAL A 305 -2.08 22.25 -13.83
N LEU A 306 -1.75 23.54 -13.88
CA LEU A 306 -1.74 24.29 -15.13
C LEU A 306 -0.87 23.59 -16.17
N PRO A 307 -1.29 23.52 -17.46
CA PRO A 307 -0.52 22.83 -18.49
C PRO A 307 0.94 23.27 -18.62
N ALA A 308 1.23 24.55 -18.34
CA ALA A 308 2.59 25.10 -18.35
C ALA A 308 3.49 24.54 -17.24
N ASP A 309 2.90 24.16 -16.10
CA ASP A 309 3.57 23.70 -14.90
C ASP A 309 3.59 22.17 -14.76
N LYS A 310 2.88 21.45 -15.65
CA LYS A 310 2.91 19.98 -15.65
C LYS A 310 4.34 19.48 -15.90
N PRO A 311 4.81 18.51 -15.10
CA PRO A 311 6.15 17.98 -15.24
C PRO A 311 6.31 17.31 -16.61
N LYS A 312 7.48 17.52 -17.22
CA LYS A 312 7.86 16.91 -18.50
C LYS A 312 8.84 15.76 -18.21
N PRO A 313 8.35 14.52 -18.00
CA PRO A 313 9.21 13.42 -17.59
C PRO A 313 10.24 13.10 -18.69
N GLY A 314 11.51 13.02 -18.30
CA GLY A 314 12.59 12.56 -19.18
C GLY A 314 12.43 11.08 -19.56
N VAL A 315 13.33 10.58 -20.42
CA VAL A 315 13.28 9.19 -20.93
C VAL A 315 13.26 8.16 -19.80
N LEU A 316 14.11 8.32 -18.78
CA LEU A 316 14.17 7.39 -17.65
C LEU A 316 12.89 7.43 -16.80
N ALA A 317 12.34 8.62 -16.54
CA ALA A 317 11.08 8.78 -15.81
C ALA A 317 9.92 8.11 -16.57
N ARG A 318 9.83 8.31 -17.89
CA ARG A 318 8.81 7.64 -18.73
C ARG A 318 8.97 6.12 -18.73
N PHE A 319 10.21 5.62 -18.75
CA PHE A 319 10.46 4.18 -18.64
C PHE A 319 9.99 3.63 -17.28
N PHE A 320 10.34 4.31 -16.18
CA PHE A 320 9.86 3.96 -14.83
C PHE A 320 8.34 3.95 -14.77
N MET A 321 7.67 5.01 -15.24
CA MET A 321 6.21 5.11 -15.27
C MET A 321 5.58 3.97 -16.07
N ARG A 322 6.16 3.57 -17.21
CA ARG A 322 5.69 2.44 -18.00
C ARG A 322 5.87 1.09 -17.29
N VAL A 323 6.95 0.92 -16.54
CA VAL A 323 7.16 -0.29 -15.71
C VAL A 323 6.12 -0.36 -14.59
N GLN A 324 5.74 0.79 -14.04
CA GLN A 324 4.77 0.98 -12.97
C GLN A 324 3.34 1.24 -13.49
N SER A 325 3.01 0.76 -14.69
CA SER A 325 1.66 0.81 -15.24
C SER A 325 1.02 -0.57 -15.24
N THR A 326 -0.30 -0.64 -15.03
CA THR A 326 -1.06 -1.89 -15.11
C THR A 326 -1.56 -2.20 -16.52
N GLU A 327 -1.24 -1.35 -17.52
CA GLU A 327 -1.65 -1.56 -18.91
C GLU A 327 -1.05 -2.85 -19.54
N GLY A 328 -1.76 -3.40 -20.51
CA GLY A 328 -1.39 -4.65 -21.18
C GLY A 328 -1.18 -5.79 -20.19
N GLU A 329 -0.10 -6.56 -20.38
CA GLU A 329 0.28 -7.70 -19.53
C GLU A 329 0.96 -7.32 -18.21
N ALA A 330 1.17 -6.03 -17.92
CA ALA A 330 1.89 -5.54 -16.73
C ALA A 330 3.27 -6.21 -16.50
N LYS A 331 3.92 -6.74 -17.55
CA LYS A 331 5.14 -7.57 -17.44
C LYS A 331 6.33 -6.82 -16.83
N GLY A 332 6.40 -5.50 -17.01
CA GLY A 332 7.40 -4.65 -16.35
C GLY A 332 7.25 -4.71 -14.83
N MET A 333 6.02 -4.46 -14.36
CA MET A 333 5.66 -4.51 -12.94
C MET A 333 5.89 -5.89 -12.33
N LYS A 334 5.42 -6.97 -12.99
CA LYS A 334 5.67 -8.36 -12.56
C LYS A 334 7.15 -8.61 -12.30
N ARG A 335 8.02 -8.16 -13.21
CA ARG A 335 9.46 -8.30 -13.09
C ARG A 335 10.03 -7.48 -11.94
N LEU A 336 9.61 -6.22 -11.79
CA LEU A 336 10.06 -5.37 -10.70
C LEU A 336 9.70 -5.99 -9.35
N ILE A 337 8.44 -6.36 -9.16
CA ILE A 337 7.97 -6.94 -7.90
C ILE A 337 8.74 -8.23 -7.59
N TRP A 338 8.84 -9.14 -8.55
CA TRP A 338 9.49 -10.44 -8.34
C TRP A 338 10.99 -10.35 -8.05
N HIS A 339 11.70 -9.50 -8.81
CA HIS A 339 13.16 -9.46 -8.80
C HIS A 339 13.75 -8.42 -7.85
N ALA A 340 12.97 -7.39 -7.49
CA ALA A 340 13.38 -6.34 -6.58
C ALA A 340 12.59 -6.37 -5.27
N ILE A 341 11.30 -6.04 -5.32
CA ILE A 341 10.48 -5.78 -4.13
C ILE A 341 10.40 -7.02 -3.22
N SER A 342 10.00 -8.16 -3.79
CA SER A 342 9.82 -9.41 -3.03
C SER A 342 11.13 -10.18 -2.82
N ARG A 343 12.29 -9.66 -3.27
CA ARG A 343 13.52 -10.47 -3.36
C ARG A 343 14.01 -10.94 -2.00
N GLY A 344 13.84 -10.11 -0.97
CA GLY A 344 14.32 -10.40 0.40
C GLY A 344 13.54 -11.51 1.09
N ASN A 345 12.21 -11.57 0.88
CA ASN A 345 11.34 -12.59 1.45
C ASN A 345 10.18 -12.91 0.49
N ARG A 346 10.47 -13.67 -0.57
CA ARG A 346 9.45 -13.96 -1.59
C ARG A 346 8.34 -14.85 -1.07
N THR A 347 8.65 -15.81 -0.19
CA THR A 347 7.65 -16.71 0.40
C THR A 347 6.63 -15.92 1.20
N GLY A 348 7.08 -15.08 2.14
CA GLY A 348 6.18 -14.22 2.93
C GLY A 348 5.39 -13.24 2.05
N PHE A 349 6.02 -12.71 1.00
CA PHE A 349 5.32 -11.87 0.02
C PHE A 349 4.20 -12.63 -0.70
N ASN A 350 4.47 -13.84 -1.20
CA ASN A 350 3.47 -14.68 -1.86
C ASN A 350 2.30 -15.00 -0.92
N GLU A 351 2.57 -15.28 0.35
CA GLU A 351 1.53 -15.55 1.36
C GLU A 351 0.63 -14.34 1.60
N SER A 352 1.21 -13.14 1.73
CA SER A 352 0.44 -11.90 1.85
C SER A 352 -0.41 -11.62 0.61
N ILE A 353 0.18 -11.77 -0.58
CA ILE A 353 -0.56 -11.63 -1.85
C ILE A 353 -1.68 -12.65 -1.97
N ALA A 354 -1.48 -13.89 -1.51
CA ALA A 354 -2.51 -14.91 -1.51
C ALA A 354 -3.68 -14.54 -0.57
N ARG A 355 -3.39 -13.97 0.62
CA ARG A 355 -4.42 -13.46 1.55
C ARG A 355 -5.22 -12.31 0.94
N ILE A 356 -4.54 -11.31 0.37
CA ILE A 356 -5.22 -10.19 -0.32
C ILE A 356 -6.02 -10.72 -1.52
N ASN A 357 -5.47 -11.67 -2.28
CA ASN A 357 -6.19 -12.30 -3.40
C ASN A 357 -7.41 -13.12 -2.96
N ALA A 358 -7.57 -13.48 -1.69
CA ALA A 358 -8.78 -14.14 -1.19
C ALA A 358 -9.93 -13.15 -0.89
N TRP A 359 -9.63 -11.86 -0.75
CA TRP A 359 -10.63 -10.82 -0.46
C TRP A 359 -11.54 -10.52 -1.65
N ASP A 360 -12.76 -10.05 -1.38
CA ASP A 360 -13.74 -9.67 -2.40
C ASP A 360 -13.69 -8.15 -2.64
N PHE A 361 -12.98 -7.71 -3.68
CA PHE A 361 -12.85 -6.31 -4.08
C PHE A 361 -13.03 -6.14 -5.59
N ASP A 362 -13.62 -5.03 -6.01
CA ASP A 362 -13.78 -4.64 -7.42
C ASP A 362 -13.01 -3.37 -7.79
N THR A 363 -12.59 -2.60 -6.78
CA THR A 363 -11.94 -1.31 -6.93
C THR A 363 -10.62 -1.31 -6.17
N ILE A 364 -9.56 -0.75 -6.77
CA ILE A 364 -8.26 -0.55 -6.13
C ILE A 364 -7.94 0.93 -6.16
N VAL A 365 -7.62 1.49 -4.99
CA VAL A 365 -7.21 2.87 -4.80
C VAL A 365 -5.73 2.89 -4.39
N PRO A 366 -4.79 3.07 -5.34
CA PRO A 366 -3.36 3.20 -5.05
C PRO A 366 -3.02 4.62 -4.58
N CYS A 367 -1.93 4.77 -3.81
CA CYS A 367 -1.39 6.11 -3.51
C CYS A 367 -0.83 6.83 -4.74
N HIS A 368 -0.43 6.06 -5.77
CA HIS A 368 0.26 6.56 -6.96
C HIS A 368 -0.40 6.04 -8.26
N GLY A 369 -0.84 6.98 -9.11
CA GLY A 369 -1.52 6.67 -10.37
C GLY A 369 -3.05 6.67 -10.25
N GLU A 370 -3.72 6.12 -11.25
CA GLU A 370 -5.18 6.15 -11.37
C GLU A 370 -5.86 5.08 -10.51
N THR A 371 -7.05 5.41 -9.99
CA THR A 371 -7.93 4.42 -9.36
C THR A 371 -8.38 3.38 -10.40
N ILE A 372 -8.32 2.09 -10.04
CA ILE A 372 -8.78 0.99 -10.88
C ILE A 372 -10.20 0.64 -10.43
N LYS A 373 -11.22 0.91 -11.25
CA LYS A 373 -12.63 0.73 -10.88
C LYS A 373 -13.32 -0.32 -11.74
N GLY A 374 -14.04 -1.25 -11.12
CA GLY A 374 -14.89 -2.25 -11.79
C GLY A 374 -14.18 -3.52 -12.25
N ASN A 375 -12.85 -3.52 -12.34
CA ASN A 375 -12.05 -4.70 -12.70
C ASN A 375 -10.79 -4.86 -11.82
N GLY A 376 -10.83 -4.32 -10.60
CA GLY A 376 -9.72 -4.35 -9.64
C GLY A 376 -9.20 -5.76 -9.41
N LYS A 377 -10.08 -6.75 -9.23
CA LYS A 377 -9.67 -8.14 -8.99
C LYS A 377 -8.84 -8.72 -10.15
N GLU A 378 -9.29 -8.50 -11.37
CA GLU A 378 -8.61 -8.96 -12.58
C GLU A 378 -7.24 -8.30 -12.73
N VAL A 379 -7.15 -6.98 -12.47
CA VAL A 379 -5.89 -6.25 -12.52
C VAL A 379 -4.93 -6.72 -11.44
N PHE A 380 -5.40 -6.93 -10.20
CA PHE A 380 -4.59 -7.47 -9.11
C PHE A 380 -4.02 -8.83 -9.46
N GLN A 381 -4.88 -9.76 -9.91
CA GLN A 381 -4.47 -11.11 -10.32
C GLN A 381 -3.49 -11.07 -11.49
N LYS A 382 -3.73 -10.18 -12.46
CA LYS A 382 -2.80 -9.96 -13.57
C LYS A 382 -1.43 -9.52 -13.05
N VAL A 383 -1.35 -8.47 -12.22
CA VAL A 383 -0.07 -7.93 -11.71
C VAL A 383 0.67 -8.96 -10.84
N PHE A 384 -0.05 -9.71 -10.01
CA PHE A 384 0.52 -10.64 -9.04
C PHE A 384 0.51 -12.11 -9.45
N ASP A 385 0.15 -12.41 -10.70
CA ASP A 385 0.08 -13.76 -11.28
C ASP A 385 1.29 -14.65 -10.92
N TRP A 386 2.51 -14.10 -11.00
CA TRP A 386 3.72 -14.84 -10.64
C TRP A 386 3.80 -15.22 -9.16
N HIS A 387 3.32 -14.35 -8.28
CA HIS A 387 3.28 -14.55 -6.84
C HIS A 387 2.16 -15.51 -6.44
N ILE A 388 0.99 -15.40 -7.08
CA ILE A 388 -0.16 -16.30 -6.88
C ILE A 388 0.21 -17.74 -7.27
N ASN A 389 0.89 -17.91 -8.42
CA ASN A 389 1.31 -19.22 -8.91
C ASN A 389 2.64 -19.71 -8.33
N GLY A 390 3.36 -18.86 -7.60
CA GLY A 390 4.70 -19.14 -7.08
C GLY A 390 5.78 -19.34 -8.15
N LYS A 391 5.52 -18.97 -9.42
CA LYS A 391 6.42 -19.15 -10.57
C LYS A 391 6.18 -18.08 -11.65
N LYS A 392 7.18 -17.87 -12.51
CA LYS A 392 7.15 -16.85 -13.59
C LYS A 392 6.56 -17.35 -14.90
#